data_AF-A0A348TVH0-F1
#
_entry.id   AF-A0A348TVH0-F1
#
_cell.length_a   1.000
_cell.length_b   1.000
_cell.length_c   1.000
_cell.angle_alpha   90.00
_cell.angle_beta   90.00
_cell.angle_gamma   90.00
#
_symmetry.space_group_name_H-M   'P 1'
#
loop_
_entity.id
_entity.type
_entity.pdbx_description
1 polymer ?
#
loop_
_entity_poly.entity_id
_entity_poly.type
_entity_poly.pdbx_seq_one_letter_code
_entity_poly.pdbx_strand_id
1 'polypeptide(L)' 'MSKSNQDEIVAGLFKLAWSFPFIFLGPALFIGKGTSGAWYWTVLSIVLMLGGIAFIALGLRQILRGFFGD' A
#
# COMPACT_ATOMS: atom_id res chain seq x y z
N MET A 1 -20.99 23.61 3.47
CA MET A 1 -20.05 22.49 3.27
C MET A 1 -20.79 21.42 2.51
N SER A 2 -20.36 21.09 1.28
CA SER A 2 -20.76 19.83 0.64
C SER A 2 -20.41 18.70 1.60
N LYS A 3 -21.34 17.77 1.85
CA LYS A 3 -21.05 16.59 2.67
C LYS A 3 -19.89 15.84 2.02
N SER A 4 -18.91 15.43 2.83
CA SER A 4 -17.83 14.56 2.36
C SER A 4 -18.40 13.27 1.80
N ASN A 5 -17.77 12.74 0.75
CA ASN A 5 -18.18 11.49 0.13
C ASN A 5 -17.64 10.31 0.95
N GLN A 6 -18.47 9.83 1.88
CA GLN A 6 -18.09 8.73 2.79
C GLN A 6 -17.73 7.45 2.04
N ASP A 7 -18.35 7.17 0.89
CA ASP A 7 -18.07 5.98 0.11
C ASP A 7 -16.64 6.00 -0.45
N GLU A 8 -16.18 7.16 -0.93
CA GLU A 8 -14.80 7.33 -1.39
C GLU A 8 -13.79 7.23 -0.24
N ILE A 9 -14.11 7.82 0.91
CA ILE A 9 -13.25 7.75 2.10
C ILE A 9 -13.09 6.29 2.55
N VAL A 10 -14.18 5.54 2.66
CA VAL A 10 -14.17 4.13 3.05
C VAL A 10 -13.43 3.28 2.01
N ALA A 11 -13.66 3.51 0.71
CA ALA A 11 -12.93 2.80 -0.34
C ALA A 11 -11.42 3.07 -0.32
N GLY A 12 -11.01 4.29 0.04
CA GLY A 12 -9.60 4.64 0.22
C GLY A 12 -9.00 4.00 1.49
N LEU A 13 -9.75 3.95 2.60
CA LEU A 13 -9.33 3.24 3.81
C LEU A 13 -9.11 1.74 3.55
N PHE A 14 -9.98 1.09 2.77
CA PHE A 14 -9.77 -0.31 2.38
C PHE A 14 -8.50 -0.50 1.53
N LYS A 15 -8.20 0.43 0.62
CA LYS A 15 -6.94 0.41 -0.14
C LYS A 15 -5.72 0.57 0.77
N LEU A 16 -5.80 1.44 1.78
CA LEU A 16 -4.76 1.54 2.80
C LEU A 16 -4.62 0.25 3.61
N ALA A 17 -5.72 -0.38 4.01
CA ALA A 17 -5.69 -1.66 4.72
C ALA A 17 -4.99 -2.76 3.87
N TRP A 18 -5.19 -2.75 2.56
CA TRP A 18 -4.48 -3.65 1.64
C TRP A 18 -2.97 -3.40 1.56
N SER A 19 -2.47 -2.21 1.94
CA SER A 19 -1.02 -1.98 2.03
C SER A 19 -0.35 -2.68 3.21
N PHE A 20 -1.09 -2.97 4.29
CA PHE A 20 -0.52 -3.52 5.53
C PHE A 20 0.27 -4.82 5.31
N PRO A 21 -0.27 -5.84 4.62
CA PRO A 21 0.48 -7.05 4.31
C PRO A 21 1.82 -6.76 3.63
N PHE A 22 1.87 -5.81 2.68
CA PHE A 22 3.08 -5.49 1.93
C PHE A 22 4.15 -4.79 2.77
N ILE A 23 3.73 -3.88 3.68
CA ILE A 23 4.64 -3.17 4.61
C ILE A 23 5.41 -4.16 5.48
N PHE A 24 4.80 -5.27 5.87
CA PHE A 24 5.47 -6.29 6.69
C PHE A 24 6.15 -7.38 5.84
N LEU A 25 5.46 -7.90 4.82
CA LEU A 25 5.97 -9.02 4.00
C LEU A 25 7.21 -8.65 3.21
N GLY A 26 7.29 -7.45 2.63
CA GLY A 26 8.44 -7.01 1.85
C GLY A 26 9.74 -7.05 2.68
N PRO A 27 9.82 -6.28 3.79
CA PRO A 27 10.99 -6.28 4.67
C PRO A 27 11.27 -7.64 5.30
N ALA A 28 10.24 -8.36 5.75
CA ALA A 28 10.42 -9.69 6.33
C ALA A 28 11.03 -10.67 5.32
N LEU A 29 10.58 -10.65 4.07
CA LEU A 29 11.12 -11.49 3.01
C LEU A 29 12.54 -11.08 2.62
N PHE A 30 12.83 -9.78 2.55
CA PHE A 30 14.17 -9.27 2.26
C PHE A 30 15.18 -9.74 3.30
N ILE A 31 14.87 -9.59 4.58
CA ILE A 31 15.75 -10.02 5.68
C ILE A 31 15.83 -11.54 5.76
N GLY A 32 14.71 -12.24 5.63
CA GLY A 32 14.66 -13.70 5.81
C GLY A 32 15.24 -14.51 4.64
N LYS A 33 15.18 -13.98 3.41
CA LYS A 33 15.60 -14.71 2.19
C LYS A 33 16.34 -13.84 1.17
N GLY A 34 16.07 -12.55 1.09
CA GLY A 34 16.70 -11.67 0.08
C GLY A 34 18.20 -11.50 0.27
N THR A 35 18.67 -11.30 1.51
CA THR A 35 20.08 -10.99 1.80
C THR A 35 21.04 -12.17 1.66
N SER A 36 20.55 -13.40 1.80
CA SER A 36 21.37 -14.63 1.83
C SER A 36 20.93 -15.70 0.85
N GLY A 37 19.73 -15.56 0.25
CA GLY A 37 19.19 -16.48 -0.72
C GLY A 37 19.47 -16.06 -2.17
N ALA A 38 18.83 -16.75 -3.10
CA ALA A 38 18.92 -16.42 -4.51
C ALA A 38 18.40 -15.00 -4.81
N TRP A 39 18.98 -14.36 -5.83
CA TRP A 39 18.72 -12.95 -6.20
C TRP A 39 17.23 -12.64 -6.43
N TYR A 40 16.44 -13.61 -6.88
CA TYR A 40 15.00 -13.43 -7.13
C TYR A 40 14.20 -13.13 -5.86
N TRP A 41 14.67 -13.56 -4.67
CA TRP A 41 14.03 -13.22 -3.40
C TRP A 41 14.16 -11.73 -3.07
N THR A 42 15.31 -11.14 -3.38
CA THR A 42 15.51 -9.69 -3.27
C THR A 42 14.58 -8.94 -4.21
N VAL A 43 14.51 -9.35 -5.48
CA VAL A 43 13.59 -8.72 -6.45
C VAL A 43 12.14 -8.84 -6.00
N LEU A 44 11.70 -10.02 -5.57
CA LEU A 44 10.35 -10.22 -5.07
C LEU A 44 10.05 -9.33 -3.84
N SER A 45 11.00 -9.19 -2.91
CA SER A 45 10.83 -8.33 -1.74
C SER A 45 10.65 -6.86 -2.11
N ILE A 46 11.44 -6.35 -3.08
CA ILE A 46 11.34 -4.98 -3.56
C ILE A 46 9.99 -4.77 -4.26
N VAL A 47 9.55 -5.71 -5.10
CA VAL A 47 8.24 -5.65 -5.77
C VAL A 47 7.09 -5.60 -4.75
N LEU A 48 7.16 -6.40 -3.68
CA LEU A 48 6.17 -6.34 -2.59
C LEU A 48 6.16 -4.97 -1.91
N MET A 49 7.32 -4.40 -1.58
CA MET A 49 7.41 -3.06 -0.97
C MET A 49 6.82 -1.98 -1.90
N LEU A 50 7.16 -2.02 -3.20
CA LEU A 50 6.60 -1.10 -4.19
C LEU A 50 5.08 -1.25 -4.32
N GLY A 51 4.56 -2.48 -4.24
CA GLY A 51 3.12 -2.74 -4.17
C GLY A 51 2.47 -2.06 -2.97
N GLY A 52 3.09 -2.16 -1.79
CA GLY A 52 2.63 -1.46 -0.59
C GLY A 52 2.56 0.06 -0.77
N ILE A 53 3.61 0.66 -1.34
CA ILE A 53 3.66 2.10 -1.64
C ILE A 53 2.53 2.50 -2.61
N ALA A 54 2.29 1.71 -3.65
CA ALA A 54 1.22 1.96 -4.61
C ALA A 54 -0.16 1.94 -3.93
N PHE A 55 -0.45 0.95 -3.08
CA PHE A 55 -1.71 0.89 -2.33
C PHE A 55 -1.87 2.08 -1.37
N ILE A 56 -0.79 2.50 -0.71
CA ILE A 56 -0.80 3.71 0.15
C ILE A 56 -1.15 4.95 -0.66
N ALA A 57 -0.46 5.18 -1.77
CA ALA A 57 -0.68 6.35 -2.62
C ALA A 57 -2.10 6.39 -3.20
N LEU A 58 -2.61 5.25 -3.68
CA LEU A 58 -3.97 5.14 -4.21
C LEU A 58 -5.04 5.31 -3.12
N GLY A 59 -4.82 4.75 -1.93
CA GLY A 59 -5.72 4.88 -0.79
C GLY A 59 -5.80 6.32 -0.29
N LEU A 60 -4.64 6.96 -0.06
CA LEU A 60 -4.56 8.38 0.32
C LEU A 60 -5.23 9.27 -0.72
N ARG A 61 -4.94 9.07 -2.01
CA ARG A 61 -5.57 9.83 -3.08
C ARG A 61 -7.09 9.73 -2.99
N GLN A 62 -7.64 8.53 -2.82
CA GLN A 62 -9.09 8.37 -2.77
C GLN A 62 -9.73 8.94 -1.51
N ILE A 63 -9.05 8.87 -0.37
CA ILE A 63 -9.49 9.54 0.86
C ILE A 63 -9.55 11.05 0.65
N LEU A 64 -8.49 11.63 0.07
CA LEU A 64 -8.43 13.07 -0.22
C LEU A 64 -9.53 13.51 -1.20
N ARG A 65 -9.80 12.70 -2.24
CA ARG A 65 -10.93 12.94 -3.15
C ARG A 65 -12.26 12.94 -2.41
N GLY A 66 -12.47 11.99 -1.50
CA GLY A 66 -13.69 11.92 -0.71
C GLY A 66 -13.89 13.11 0.26
N PHE A 67 -12.82 13.73 0.74
CA PHE A 67 -12.88 14.91 1.61
C PHE A 67 -13.00 16.23 0.87
N PHE A 68 -12.22 16.42 -0.19
CA PHE A 68 -12.02 17.73 -0.81
C PHE A 68 -12.64 17.86 -2.20
N GLY A 69 -13.04 16.75 -2.82
CA GLY A 69 -13.64 16.75 -4.15
C GLY A 69 -12.67 17.28 -5.22
N ASP A 70 -11.69 16.46 -5.60
CA ASP A 70 -11.01 16.41 -6.91
C ASP A 70 -9.92 15.32 -6.92
#